data_AF-A0A2Z3HX38-F1
#
_entry.id   AF-A0A2Z3HX38-F1
#
_cell.length_a   1.000
_cell.length_b   1.000
_cell.length_c   1.000
_cell.angle_alpha   90.00
_cell.angle_beta   90.00
_cell.angle_gamma   90.00
#
_symmetry.space_group_name_H-M   'P 1'
#
loop_
_entity.id
_entity.type
_entity.pdbx_description
1 polymer ?
#
loop_
_entity_poly.entity_id
_entity_poly.type
_entity_poly.pdbx_seq_one_letter_code
_entity_poly.pdbx_strand_id
1 'polypeptide(L)'
;MNYISIKLFKKTIVFSVLMNTFNMAIAQTPPSSFIPEKTAPNTDQILTNGLYQDGAPKLNADLAKGNYNIAIAANSYVQGQSIVRTNTSMGNYITAGNNNYILNNTITSVQINVGSDSYAIGNTVQGNADLFGQYAKGVISLGAGAQAYDTTIKNLGTMSVNKGSEAYNTKVETGGVLTIANGYAQSIVVNGGVLNLALTSPDSKTKDTLVINGGQQNVYNGTAESSHIGNGGYQLASGKSINTFIYEGGIKLFIQEIRVV
;
A
#
# COMPACT_ATOMS: atom_id res chain seq x y z
N MET A 1 -28.48 30.88 10.26
CA MET A 1 -28.23 30.29 8.93
C MET A 1 -27.78 31.41 8.00
N ASN A 2 -26.49 31.46 7.65
CA ASN A 2 -26.00 32.42 6.66
C ASN A 2 -25.66 31.65 5.38
N TYR A 3 -26.29 32.03 4.28
CA TYR A 3 -26.06 31.45 2.96
C TYR A 3 -25.05 32.31 2.20
N ILE A 4 -24.00 31.71 1.66
CA ILE A 4 -23.15 32.36 0.65
C ILE A 4 -23.67 31.93 -0.71
N SER A 5 -24.21 32.87 -1.47
CA SER A 5 -24.66 32.65 -2.84
C SER A 5 -23.63 33.20 -3.82
N ILE A 6 -22.95 32.32 -4.56
CA ILE A 6 -22.12 32.72 -5.71
C ILE A 6 -22.97 32.51 -6.96
N LYS A 7 -23.34 33.60 -7.64
CA LYS A 7 -24.05 33.55 -8.93
C LYS A 7 -23.06 33.27 -10.05
N LEU A 8 -23.04 32.03 -10.55
CA LEU A 8 -22.61 31.75 -11.92
C LEU A 8 -23.84 31.49 -12.79
N PHE A 9 -23.80 31.98 -14.02
CA PHE A 9 -24.89 31.98 -15.00
C PHE A 9 -25.69 30.67 -15.06
N LYS A 10 -27.02 30.77 -14.89
CA LYS A 10 -28.07 29.79 -15.23
C LYS A 10 -27.83 28.33 -14.79
N LYS A 11 -27.69 28.09 -13.48
CA LYS A 11 -28.27 26.94 -12.74
C LYS A 11 -27.89 27.12 -11.27
N THR A 12 -28.88 27.33 -10.41
CA THR A 12 -28.65 27.43 -8.95
C THR A 12 -28.32 26.04 -8.41
N ILE A 13 -27.05 25.76 -8.15
CA ILE A 13 -26.63 24.62 -7.34
C ILE A 13 -26.57 25.11 -5.90
N VAL A 14 -27.46 24.60 -5.03
CA VAL A 14 -27.42 24.88 -3.60
C VAL A 14 -26.49 23.85 -2.95
N PHE A 15 -25.31 24.28 -2.51
CA PHE A 15 -24.49 23.50 -1.57
C PHE A 15 -24.99 23.78 -0.16
N SER A 16 -25.66 22.80 0.46
CA SER A 16 -25.94 22.82 1.90
C SER A 16 -24.69 22.37 2.67
N VAL A 17 -23.93 23.33 3.19
CA VAL A 17 -22.89 23.04 4.19
C VAL A 17 -23.56 23.02 5.56
N LEU A 18 -23.74 21.83 6.14
CA LEU A 18 -24.20 21.67 7.51
C LEU A 18 -23.02 21.97 8.45
N MET A 19 -22.95 23.18 9.01
CA MET A 19 -22.04 23.46 10.14
C MET A 19 -22.79 23.15 11.45
N ASN A 20 -22.59 21.94 11.97
CA ASN A 20 -22.96 21.63 13.34
C ASN A 20 -21.93 22.23 14.30
N THR A 21 -22.40 23.05 15.24
CA THR A 21 -21.58 23.52 16.38
C THR A 21 -21.31 22.34 17.30
N PHE A 22 -20.12 21.74 17.21
CA PHE A 22 -19.70 20.72 18.14
C PHE A 22 -19.21 21.37 19.44
N ASN A 23 -19.77 20.94 20.57
CA ASN A 23 -19.13 21.08 21.88
C ASN A 23 -17.69 20.57 21.75
N MET A 24 -16.70 21.38 22.14
CA MET A 24 -15.29 20.96 22.20
C MET A 24 -15.12 19.88 23.27
N ALA A 25 -15.42 18.63 22.92
CA ALA A 25 -14.85 17.48 23.56
C ALA A 25 -13.36 17.44 23.20
N ILE A 26 -12.49 17.07 24.15
CA ILE A 26 -11.06 16.83 23.95
C ILE A 26 -10.90 16.06 22.62
N ALA A 27 -10.21 16.65 21.64
CA ALA A 27 -10.01 16.02 20.35
C ALA A 27 -9.38 14.64 20.58
N GLN A 28 -10.12 13.59 20.24
CA GLN A 28 -9.60 12.24 20.35
C GLN A 28 -8.35 12.16 19.44
N THR A 29 -7.24 11.67 19.96
CA THR A 29 -6.07 11.40 19.13
C THR A 29 -6.26 10.06 18.44
N PRO A 30 -5.92 9.93 17.15
CA PRO A 30 -5.93 8.62 16.49
C PRO A 30 -4.97 7.65 17.19
N PRO A 31 -5.21 6.33 17.09
CA PRO A 31 -4.22 5.34 17.49
C PRO A 31 -2.93 5.52 16.65
N SER A 32 -1.77 5.13 17.19
CA SER A 32 -0.49 5.22 16.46
C SER A 32 -0.35 4.15 15.37
N SER A 33 -0.96 3.00 15.59
CA SER A 33 -0.96 1.84 14.70
C SER A 33 -2.04 0.84 15.13
N PHE A 34 -2.19 -0.24 14.39
CA PHE A 34 -3.06 -1.37 14.74
C PHE A 34 -2.22 -2.63 14.88
N ILE A 35 -2.78 -3.65 15.55
CA ILE A 35 -2.15 -4.96 15.64
C ILE A 35 -2.70 -5.81 14.50
N PRO A 36 -1.85 -6.38 13.62
CA PRO A 36 -2.30 -7.31 12.59
C PRO A 36 -2.99 -8.54 13.18
N GLU A 37 -4.03 -9.03 12.50
CA GLU A 37 -4.71 -10.27 12.90
C GLU A 37 -3.89 -11.53 12.59
N LYS A 38 -2.91 -11.43 11.66
CA LYS A 38 -1.92 -12.46 11.38
C LYS A 38 -0.53 -11.97 11.77
N THR A 39 0.18 -12.79 12.52
CA THR A 39 1.58 -12.53 12.88
C THR A 39 2.50 -12.97 11.75
N ALA A 40 3.56 -12.20 11.51
CA ALA A 40 4.58 -12.56 10.53
C ALA A 40 5.27 -13.89 10.91
N PRO A 41 5.63 -14.74 9.93
CA PRO A 41 6.51 -15.88 10.17
C PRO A 41 7.82 -15.46 10.86
N ASN A 42 8.32 -16.30 11.78
CA ASN A 42 9.58 -16.04 12.48
C ASN A 42 10.77 -16.20 11.51
N THR A 43 11.48 -15.09 11.25
CA THR A 43 12.60 -15.05 10.31
C THR A 43 13.77 -15.92 10.74
N ASP A 44 14.09 -16.00 12.04
CA ASP A 44 15.21 -16.81 12.53
C ASP A 44 14.95 -18.30 12.31
N GLN A 45 13.70 -18.73 12.46
CA GLN A 45 13.30 -20.11 12.16
C GLN A 45 13.38 -20.41 10.65
N ILE A 46 13.09 -19.43 9.80
CA ILE A 46 13.24 -19.60 8.34
C ILE A 46 14.72 -19.77 7.97
N LEU A 47 15.59 -18.90 8.48
CA LEU A 47 17.03 -18.89 8.14
C LEU A 47 17.77 -20.14 8.62
N THR A 48 17.33 -20.72 9.74
CA THR A 48 17.96 -21.91 10.34
C THR A 48 17.34 -23.22 9.87
N ASN A 49 16.23 -23.17 9.12
CA ASN A 49 15.58 -24.36 8.60
C ASN A 49 16.29 -24.88 7.33
N GLY A 50 16.84 -26.09 7.41
CA GLY A 50 17.57 -26.74 6.32
C GLY A 50 16.76 -27.09 5.07
N LEU A 51 15.43 -26.89 5.08
CA LEU A 51 14.60 -26.95 3.87
C LEU A 51 14.78 -25.73 2.97
N TYR A 52 15.28 -24.62 3.51
CA TYR A 52 15.47 -23.38 2.77
C TYR A 52 16.94 -23.11 2.50
N GLN A 53 17.22 -22.62 1.29
CA GLN A 53 18.57 -22.24 0.86
C GLN A 53 18.69 -20.71 0.69
N ASP A 54 19.90 -20.20 0.86
CA ASP A 54 20.19 -18.79 0.57
C ASP A 54 20.19 -18.55 -0.96
N GLY A 55 19.20 -17.81 -1.43
CA GLY A 55 19.04 -17.41 -2.82
C GLY A 55 19.80 -16.14 -3.20
N ALA A 56 20.34 -15.39 -2.24
CA ALA A 56 21.00 -14.11 -2.49
C ALA A 56 22.21 -14.22 -3.42
N PRO A 57 23.12 -15.21 -3.29
CA PRO A 57 24.29 -15.31 -4.18
C PRO A 57 23.91 -15.44 -5.66
N LYS A 58 22.93 -16.31 -5.97
CA LYS A 58 22.45 -16.50 -7.34
C LYS A 58 21.74 -15.26 -7.85
N LEU A 59 20.84 -14.67 -7.04
CA LEU A 59 20.14 -13.43 -7.39
C LEU A 59 21.12 -12.32 -7.75
N ASN A 60 22.14 -12.09 -6.91
CA ASN A 60 23.13 -11.04 -7.11
C ASN A 60 23.97 -11.30 -8.37
N ALA A 61 24.34 -12.56 -8.63
CA ALA A 61 25.04 -12.93 -9.86
C ALA A 61 24.19 -12.69 -11.12
N ASP A 62 22.90 -13.00 -11.08
CA ASP A 62 21.97 -12.76 -12.19
C ASP A 62 21.71 -11.26 -12.42
N LEU A 63 21.62 -10.48 -11.34
CA LEU A 63 21.51 -9.02 -11.40
C LEU A 63 22.76 -8.40 -12.04
N ALA A 64 23.96 -8.84 -11.65
CA ALA A 64 25.23 -8.35 -12.19
C ALA A 64 25.41 -8.65 -13.69
N LYS A 65 24.82 -9.74 -14.18
CA LYS A 65 24.80 -10.10 -15.62
C LYS A 65 23.80 -9.30 -16.44
N GLY A 66 22.91 -8.53 -15.80
CA GLY A 66 21.84 -7.80 -16.49
C GLY A 66 20.69 -8.69 -16.96
N ASN A 67 20.48 -9.87 -16.36
CA ASN A 67 19.45 -10.82 -16.79
C ASN A 67 18.03 -10.27 -16.56
N TYR A 68 17.27 -9.96 -17.59
CA TYR A 68 15.98 -9.26 -17.44
C TYR A 68 14.92 -10.05 -16.64
N ASN A 69 14.86 -11.38 -16.81
CA ASN A 69 13.95 -12.27 -16.08
C ASN A 69 14.74 -13.13 -15.07
N ILE A 70 14.62 -12.83 -13.78
CA ILE A 70 15.28 -13.60 -12.71
C ILE A 70 14.22 -14.38 -11.94
N ALA A 71 14.49 -15.65 -11.67
CA ALA A 71 13.68 -16.47 -10.78
C ALA A 71 14.52 -16.92 -9.57
N ILE A 72 14.02 -16.59 -8.39
CA ILE A 72 14.54 -17.16 -7.14
C ILE A 72 14.11 -18.64 -7.11
N ALA A 73 15.08 -19.53 -6.84
CA ALA A 73 14.81 -20.96 -6.78
C ALA A 73 13.74 -21.27 -5.71
N ALA A 74 12.99 -22.35 -5.89
CA ALA A 74 11.97 -22.76 -4.91
C ALA A 74 12.61 -23.01 -3.53
N ASN A 75 11.82 -22.87 -2.46
CA ASN A 75 12.26 -23.02 -1.08
C ASN A 75 13.56 -22.22 -0.80
N SER A 76 13.61 -20.96 -1.21
CA SER A 76 14.78 -20.12 -0.96
C SER A 76 14.39 -18.86 -0.18
N TYR A 77 15.31 -18.39 0.65
CA TYR A 77 15.22 -17.05 1.23
C TYR A 77 16.19 -16.10 0.54
N VAL A 78 15.85 -14.82 0.49
CA VAL A 78 16.76 -13.72 0.13
C VAL A 78 16.63 -12.70 1.24
N GLN A 79 17.72 -12.50 1.99
CA GLN A 79 17.70 -11.65 3.18
C GLN A 79 18.69 -10.49 3.12
N GLY A 80 18.26 -9.31 3.58
CA GLY A 80 19.16 -8.21 3.93
C GLY A 80 19.88 -7.60 2.72
N GLN A 81 19.38 -7.80 1.51
CA GLN A 81 20.01 -7.35 0.28
C GLN A 81 19.57 -5.93 -0.09
N SER A 82 20.46 -5.20 -0.75
CA SER A 82 20.11 -4.01 -1.53
C SER A 82 19.89 -4.43 -2.99
N ILE A 83 18.63 -4.71 -3.33
CA ILE A 83 18.23 -5.20 -4.65
C ILE A 83 17.93 -3.98 -5.53
N VAL A 84 18.88 -3.63 -6.40
CA VAL A 84 18.82 -2.40 -7.21
C VAL A 84 18.88 -2.72 -8.70
N ARG A 85 18.08 -2.01 -9.51
CA ARG A 85 18.28 -1.94 -10.96
C ARG A 85 18.25 -0.52 -11.47
N THR A 86 19.25 -0.16 -12.28
CA THR A 86 19.36 1.16 -12.93
C THR A 86 19.00 1.13 -14.41
N ASN A 87 18.85 -0.04 -15.02
CA ASN A 87 18.41 -0.20 -16.41
C ASN A 87 16.95 -0.65 -16.47
N THR A 88 16.07 0.22 -16.96
CA THR A 88 14.60 0.08 -16.98
C THR A 88 14.03 -0.27 -18.35
N SER A 89 14.86 -0.62 -19.34
CA SER A 89 14.36 -1.07 -20.65
C SER A 89 13.47 -2.32 -20.46
N MET A 90 12.16 -2.10 -20.62
CA MET A 90 10.99 -3.00 -20.57
C MET A 90 11.12 -4.38 -19.89
N GLY A 91 10.27 -4.63 -18.87
CA GLY A 91 9.90 -6.00 -18.45
C GLY A 91 10.78 -6.65 -17.37
N ASN A 92 11.36 -5.88 -16.45
CA ASN A 92 12.36 -6.38 -15.51
C ASN A 92 11.77 -6.77 -14.17
N TYR A 93 11.39 -8.05 -14.02
CA TYR A 93 10.87 -8.59 -12.77
C TYR A 93 11.70 -9.77 -12.24
N ILE A 94 11.79 -9.84 -10.91
CA ILE A 94 12.26 -10.99 -10.16
C ILE A 94 11.02 -11.77 -9.74
N THR A 95 10.96 -13.06 -10.04
CA THR A 95 9.90 -13.94 -9.57
C THR A 95 10.34 -14.67 -8.32
N ALA A 96 9.55 -14.56 -7.27
CA ALA A 96 9.67 -15.30 -6.01
C ALA A 96 8.38 -16.10 -5.80
N GLY A 97 8.41 -17.40 -6.06
CA GLY A 97 7.25 -18.28 -5.88
C GLY A 97 7.69 -19.65 -5.39
N ASN A 98 6.72 -20.48 -4.99
CA ASN A 98 6.96 -21.83 -4.46
C ASN A 98 7.77 -21.81 -3.16
N ASN A 99 7.16 -21.26 -2.09
CA ASN A 99 7.71 -21.22 -0.73
C ASN A 99 8.97 -20.36 -0.58
N ASN A 100 9.00 -19.20 -1.22
CA ASN A 100 10.12 -18.27 -1.10
C ASN A 100 9.91 -17.22 -0.01
N TYR A 101 11.00 -16.74 0.57
CA TYR A 101 11.00 -15.71 1.61
C TYR A 101 11.88 -14.52 1.21
N ILE A 102 11.27 -13.36 1.02
CA ILE A 102 11.94 -12.10 0.70
C ILE A 102 11.99 -11.28 1.98
N LEU A 103 13.14 -11.28 2.66
CA LEU A 103 13.27 -10.86 4.05
C LEU A 103 14.14 -9.61 4.20
N ASN A 104 13.62 -8.55 4.81
CA ASN A 104 14.40 -7.39 5.24
C ASN A 104 15.27 -6.76 4.13
N ASN A 105 14.80 -6.79 2.88
CA ASN A 105 15.55 -6.24 1.74
C ASN A 105 15.16 -4.79 1.49
N THR A 106 16.07 -4.05 0.86
CA THR A 106 15.76 -2.76 0.22
C THR A 106 15.62 -2.98 -1.28
N ILE A 107 14.41 -2.78 -1.79
CA ILE A 107 14.05 -2.99 -3.19
C ILE A 107 13.99 -1.62 -3.86
N THR A 108 14.95 -1.35 -4.73
CA THR A 108 15.08 -0.06 -5.42
C THR A 108 15.00 -0.24 -6.93
N SER A 109 14.02 0.38 -7.57
CA SER A 109 13.94 0.45 -9.04
C SER A 109 13.83 -0.90 -9.75
N VAL A 110 13.28 -1.91 -9.06
CA VAL A 110 13.04 -3.26 -9.57
C VAL A 110 11.69 -3.78 -9.08
N GLN A 111 11.03 -4.61 -9.90
CA GLN A 111 9.82 -5.31 -9.51
C GLN A 111 10.12 -6.72 -9.00
N ILE A 112 9.56 -7.09 -7.85
CA ILE A 112 9.52 -8.47 -7.35
C ILE A 112 8.07 -8.95 -7.38
N ASN A 113 7.80 -10.00 -8.15
CA ASN A 113 6.54 -10.72 -8.17
C ASN A 113 6.61 -11.85 -7.14
N VAL A 114 5.90 -11.69 -6.03
CA VAL A 114 5.80 -12.71 -4.97
C VAL A 114 4.54 -13.51 -5.22
N GLY A 115 4.68 -14.81 -5.44
CA GLY A 115 3.60 -15.70 -5.84
C GLY A 115 3.30 -16.79 -4.80
N SER A 116 2.79 -17.92 -5.28
CA SER A 116 2.25 -19.03 -4.47
C SER A 116 3.09 -19.35 -3.23
N ASP A 117 2.42 -19.33 -2.08
CA ASP A 117 2.92 -19.71 -0.76
C ASP A 117 4.23 -19.01 -0.37
N SER A 118 4.46 -17.80 -0.90
CA SER A 118 5.69 -17.02 -0.66
C SER A 118 5.42 -15.76 0.14
N TYR A 119 6.46 -15.29 0.84
CA TYR A 119 6.36 -14.27 1.87
C TYR A 119 7.30 -13.10 1.58
N ALA A 120 6.80 -11.87 1.73
CA ALA A 120 7.61 -10.65 1.75
C ALA A 120 7.55 -10.02 3.15
N ILE A 121 8.65 -10.08 3.91
CA ILE A 121 8.66 -9.68 5.33
C ILE A 121 9.70 -8.57 5.54
N GLY A 122 9.31 -7.45 6.16
CA GLY A 122 10.25 -6.41 6.59
C GLY A 122 10.91 -5.61 5.46
N ASN A 123 10.38 -5.67 4.23
CA ASN A 123 11.03 -5.04 3.08
C ASN A 123 10.78 -3.53 3.03
N THR A 124 11.80 -2.79 2.60
CA THR A 124 11.66 -1.38 2.18
C THR A 124 11.59 -1.31 0.66
N VAL A 125 10.55 -0.65 0.14
CA VAL A 125 10.33 -0.50 -1.31
C VAL A 125 10.42 0.96 -1.69
N GLN A 126 11.29 1.30 -2.63
CA GLN A 126 11.56 2.68 -3.04
C GLN A 126 12.00 2.75 -4.51
N GLY A 127 11.98 3.93 -5.10
CA GLY A 127 12.56 4.17 -6.42
C GLY A 127 13.67 5.19 -6.39
N ASN A 128 14.43 5.23 -7.48
CA ASN A 128 15.40 6.28 -7.76
C ASN A 128 14.91 7.09 -8.96
N ALA A 129 15.13 8.41 -8.91
CA ALA A 129 15.10 9.24 -10.10
C ALA A 129 16.45 9.10 -10.79
N ASP A 130 16.47 8.73 -12.08
CA ASP A 130 17.68 8.87 -12.86
C ASP A 130 17.92 10.34 -13.25
N LEU A 131 19.12 10.66 -13.75
CA LEU A 131 19.52 12.01 -14.17
C LEU A 131 18.67 12.57 -15.35
N PHE A 132 17.84 11.74 -15.98
CA PHE A 132 16.97 12.10 -17.09
C PHE A 132 15.49 12.22 -16.68
N GLY A 133 15.19 12.14 -15.38
CA GLY A 133 13.84 12.26 -14.86
C GLY A 133 12.94 11.06 -15.14
N GLN A 134 13.50 9.92 -15.56
CA GLN A 134 12.76 8.68 -15.62
C GLN A 134 12.68 8.08 -14.20
N TYR A 135 11.46 7.94 -13.70
CA TYR A 135 11.21 7.36 -12.39
C TYR A 135 11.29 5.84 -12.48
N ALA A 136 12.35 5.25 -11.94
CA ALA A 136 12.47 3.82 -11.82
C ALA A 136 11.87 3.38 -10.48
N LYS A 137 10.65 2.87 -10.49
CA LYS A 137 9.93 2.46 -9.27
C LYS A 137 10.45 1.14 -8.72
N GLY A 138 10.58 1.05 -7.39
CA GLY A 138 10.63 -0.25 -6.71
C GLY A 138 9.21 -0.79 -6.58
N VAL A 139 9.01 -2.07 -6.86
CA VAL A 139 7.69 -2.69 -6.83
C VAL A 139 7.73 -4.03 -6.12
N ILE A 140 6.79 -4.24 -5.19
CA ILE A 140 6.36 -5.59 -4.77
C ILE A 140 4.99 -5.84 -5.36
N SER A 141 4.82 -6.94 -6.10
CA SER A 141 3.52 -7.38 -6.60
C SER A 141 3.18 -8.73 -5.97
N LEU A 142 2.17 -8.77 -5.11
CA LEU A 142 1.72 -9.99 -4.44
C LEU A 142 0.67 -10.68 -5.31
N GLY A 143 0.97 -11.88 -5.79
CA GLY A 143 0.04 -12.76 -6.50
C GLY A 143 -0.70 -13.70 -5.56
N ALA A 144 -1.60 -14.53 -6.10
CA ALA A 144 -2.40 -15.46 -5.32
C ALA A 144 -1.53 -16.35 -4.40
N GLY A 145 -1.94 -16.48 -3.14
CA GLY A 145 -1.22 -17.24 -2.10
C GLY A 145 -0.02 -16.52 -1.48
N ALA A 146 0.36 -15.34 -1.98
CA ALA A 146 1.44 -14.56 -1.39
C ALA A 146 0.96 -13.76 -0.17
N GLN A 147 1.85 -13.59 0.80
CA GLN A 147 1.61 -12.75 1.96
C GLN A 147 2.74 -11.74 2.18
N ALA A 148 2.41 -10.52 2.59
CA ALA A 148 3.38 -9.52 3.00
C ALA A 148 3.19 -9.09 4.46
N TYR A 149 4.29 -8.82 5.13
CA TYR A 149 4.34 -8.34 6.50
C TYR A 149 5.36 -7.20 6.62
N ASP A 150 5.06 -6.22 7.46
CA ASP A 150 6.02 -5.20 7.92
C ASP A 150 6.70 -4.43 6.77
N THR A 151 5.96 -4.20 5.68
CA THR A 151 6.51 -3.54 4.49
C THR A 151 6.46 -2.02 4.63
N THR A 152 7.58 -1.35 4.38
CA THR A 152 7.66 0.11 4.30
C THR A 152 7.78 0.55 2.84
N ILE A 153 6.82 1.32 2.35
CA ILE A 153 6.78 1.84 0.99
C ILE A 153 7.15 3.32 1.03
N LYS A 154 8.29 3.69 0.46
CA LYS A 154 8.81 5.05 0.43
C LYS A 154 8.60 5.71 -0.93
N ASN A 155 9.16 6.90 -1.10
CA ASN A 155 9.10 7.66 -2.34
C ASN A 155 9.42 6.78 -3.57
N LEU A 156 8.55 6.85 -4.58
CA LEU A 156 8.63 6.06 -5.82
C LEU A 156 8.58 4.53 -5.62
N GLY A 157 8.29 4.07 -4.40
CA GLY A 157 7.97 2.68 -4.10
C GLY A 157 6.50 2.38 -4.37
N THR A 158 6.20 1.16 -4.76
CA THR A 158 4.82 0.68 -4.92
C THR A 158 4.67 -0.74 -4.40
N MET A 159 3.57 -1.04 -3.73
CA MET A 159 3.13 -2.40 -3.49
C MET A 159 1.73 -2.63 -4.05
N SER A 160 1.54 -3.73 -4.77
CA SER A 160 0.24 -4.17 -5.26
C SER A 160 -0.17 -5.46 -4.55
N VAL A 161 -1.34 -5.46 -3.90
CA VAL A 161 -1.93 -6.62 -3.23
C VAL A 161 -3.06 -7.14 -4.12
N ASN A 162 -2.75 -8.14 -4.94
CA ASN A 162 -3.67 -8.64 -5.96
C ASN A 162 -4.60 -9.75 -5.42
N LYS A 163 -5.49 -10.24 -6.28
CA LYS A 163 -6.45 -11.30 -5.95
C LYS A 163 -5.81 -12.50 -5.28
N GLY A 164 -6.36 -12.87 -4.11
CA GLY A 164 -5.91 -14.02 -3.34
C GLY A 164 -4.59 -13.81 -2.57
N SER A 165 -4.11 -12.57 -2.49
CA SER A 165 -2.96 -12.20 -1.66
C SER A 165 -3.38 -11.34 -0.47
N GLU A 166 -2.53 -11.31 0.55
CA GLU A 166 -2.78 -10.57 1.78
C GLU A 166 -1.56 -9.75 2.21
N ALA A 167 -1.78 -8.58 2.81
CA ALA A 167 -0.72 -7.76 3.38
C ALA A 167 -1.07 -7.27 4.78
N TYR A 168 -0.08 -7.29 5.67
CA TYR A 168 -0.23 -6.95 7.08
C TYR A 168 0.85 -5.95 7.50
N ASN A 169 0.48 -5.00 8.35
CA ASN A 169 1.40 -4.00 8.90
C ASN A 169 2.19 -3.22 7.84
N THR A 170 1.49 -2.58 6.91
CA THR A 170 2.15 -1.81 5.85
C THR A 170 2.23 -0.34 6.20
N LYS A 171 3.43 0.25 6.13
CA LYS A 171 3.66 1.68 6.26
C LYS A 171 3.85 2.31 4.88
N VAL A 172 3.03 3.30 4.54
CA VAL A 172 3.11 4.03 3.27
C VAL A 172 3.55 5.46 3.57
N GLU A 173 4.81 5.77 3.30
CA GLU A 173 5.41 7.09 3.53
C GLU A 173 5.21 8.01 2.32
N THR A 174 5.60 9.28 2.46
CA THR A 174 5.51 10.29 1.40
C THR A 174 6.09 9.80 0.08
N GLY A 175 5.27 9.89 -0.98
CA GLY A 175 5.61 9.44 -2.34
C GLY A 175 5.50 7.93 -2.57
N GLY A 176 5.20 7.15 -1.54
CA GLY A 176 4.91 5.72 -1.64
C GLY A 176 3.44 5.44 -1.99
N VAL A 177 3.20 4.32 -2.68
CA VAL A 177 1.85 3.92 -3.09
C VAL A 177 1.57 2.46 -2.73
N LEU A 178 0.48 2.23 -2.01
CA LEU A 178 -0.12 0.91 -1.80
C LEU A 178 -1.39 0.80 -2.65
N THR A 179 -1.49 -0.22 -3.49
CA THR A 179 -2.70 -0.51 -4.28
C THR A 179 -3.27 -1.87 -3.90
N ILE A 180 -4.55 -1.91 -3.56
CA ILE A 180 -5.31 -3.13 -3.31
C ILE A 180 -6.17 -3.42 -4.55
N ALA A 181 -5.93 -4.58 -5.16
CA ALA A 181 -6.56 -5.01 -6.40
C ALA A 181 -7.18 -6.41 -6.23
N ASN A 182 -8.34 -6.46 -5.59
CA ASN A 182 -9.05 -7.69 -5.17
C ASN A 182 -8.30 -8.53 -4.12
N GLY A 183 -7.28 -7.96 -3.49
CA GLY A 183 -6.61 -8.54 -2.32
C GLY A 183 -7.16 -8.01 -1.01
N TYR A 184 -6.50 -8.41 0.08
CA TYR A 184 -6.81 -7.97 1.44
C TYR A 184 -5.60 -7.31 2.10
N ALA A 185 -5.79 -6.18 2.77
CA ALA A 185 -4.74 -5.59 3.58
C ALA A 185 -5.25 -5.06 4.93
N GLN A 186 -4.46 -5.24 5.98
CA GLN A 186 -4.80 -4.81 7.33
C GLN A 186 -3.64 -4.10 8.02
N SER A 187 -3.97 -3.22 8.98
CA SER A 187 -3.01 -2.52 9.82
C SER A 187 -2.11 -1.66 8.95
N ILE A 188 -2.72 -0.69 8.28
CA ILE A 188 -2.05 0.17 7.31
C ILE A 188 -1.85 1.53 7.93
N VAL A 189 -0.63 2.07 7.85
CA VAL A 189 -0.34 3.47 8.22
C VAL A 189 0.03 4.24 6.97
N VAL A 190 -0.84 5.15 6.54
CA VAL A 190 -0.61 6.05 5.42
C VAL A 190 -0.14 7.41 5.96
N ASN A 191 1.17 7.61 5.95
CA ASN A 191 1.85 8.77 6.50
C ASN A 191 2.44 9.63 5.37
N GLY A 192 1.61 10.48 4.77
CA GLY A 192 1.97 11.27 3.59
C GLY A 192 1.98 10.51 2.25
N GLY A 193 1.81 9.19 2.28
CA GLY A 193 1.70 8.34 1.08
C GLY A 193 0.27 8.19 0.55
N VAL A 194 0.06 7.23 -0.35
CA VAL A 194 -1.26 6.96 -0.95
C VAL A 194 -1.63 5.47 -0.84
N LEU A 195 -2.82 5.21 -0.34
CA LEU A 195 -3.50 3.92 -0.40
C LEU A 195 -4.67 4.00 -1.41
N ASN A 196 -4.69 3.11 -2.39
CA ASN A 196 -5.77 2.99 -3.37
C ASN A 196 -6.47 1.64 -3.26
N LEU A 197 -7.79 1.64 -3.17
CA LEU A 197 -8.62 0.49 -3.53
C LEU A 197 -9.13 0.72 -4.95
N ALA A 198 -8.65 -0.08 -5.90
CA ALA A 198 -8.75 0.21 -7.33
C ALA A 198 -10.20 0.14 -7.86
N LEU A 199 -10.53 1.02 -8.82
CA LEU A 199 -11.88 1.15 -9.38
C LEU A 199 -12.44 -0.16 -9.97
N THR A 200 -11.59 -0.93 -10.65
CA THR A 200 -11.96 -2.20 -11.30
C THR A 200 -11.86 -3.42 -10.37
N SER A 201 -11.70 -3.20 -9.07
CA SER A 201 -11.41 -4.26 -8.10
C SER A 201 -12.44 -4.28 -6.95
N PRO A 202 -13.67 -4.79 -7.19
CA PRO A 202 -14.78 -4.74 -6.24
C PRO A 202 -14.54 -5.59 -4.98
N ASP A 203 -13.66 -6.59 -5.05
CA ASP A 203 -13.36 -7.48 -3.92
C ASP A 203 -12.20 -6.96 -3.06
N SER A 204 -11.67 -5.77 -3.37
CA SER A 204 -10.60 -5.15 -2.58
C SER A 204 -11.11 -4.87 -1.17
N LYS A 205 -10.37 -5.34 -0.16
CA LYS A 205 -10.72 -5.07 1.23
C LYS A 205 -9.51 -4.51 1.99
N THR A 206 -9.75 -3.42 2.72
CA THR A 206 -8.82 -2.91 3.72
C THR A 206 -9.50 -2.86 5.08
N LYS A 207 -8.73 -3.08 6.14
CA LYS A 207 -9.20 -3.02 7.52
C LYS A 207 -8.15 -2.33 8.40
N ASP A 208 -8.58 -1.52 9.35
CA ASP A 208 -7.71 -0.88 10.34
C ASP A 208 -6.62 -0.02 9.66
N THR A 209 -7.07 1.07 9.03
CA THR A 209 -6.19 2.01 8.29
C THR A 209 -6.09 3.33 9.01
N LEU A 210 -4.87 3.78 9.34
CA LEU A 210 -4.58 5.12 9.82
C LEU A 210 -4.09 6.01 8.68
N VAL A 211 -4.65 7.21 8.53
CA VAL A 211 -4.27 8.17 7.48
C VAL A 211 -3.94 9.52 8.11
N ILE A 212 -2.70 9.99 7.95
CA ILE A 212 -2.16 11.17 8.63
C ILE A 212 -1.13 11.91 7.76
N ASN A 213 -0.79 13.15 8.15
CA ASN A 213 0.34 13.93 7.62
C ASN A 213 0.33 14.07 6.08
N GLY A 214 -0.83 14.40 5.50
CA GLY A 214 -1.00 14.49 4.05
C GLY A 214 -1.29 13.15 3.35
N GLY A 215 -1.38 12.06 4.11
CA GLY A 215 -1.71 10.74 3.59
C GLY A 215 -3.10 10.69 2.97
N GLN A 216 -3.28 9.82 1.98
CA GLN A 216 -4.53 9.66 1.26
C GLN A 216 -5.00 8.21 1.22
N GLN A 217 -6.28 7.98 1.51
CA GLN A 217 -6.95 6.71 1.26
C GLN A 217 -8.06 6.93 0.23
N ASN A 218 -7.85 6.42 -0.98
CA ASN A 218 -8.79 6.49 -2.07
C ASN A 218 -9.53 5.16 -2.20
N VAL A 219 -10.81 5.17 -1.85
CA VAL A 219 -11.72 4.03 -1.95
C VAL A 219 -12.57 4.22 -3.20
N TYR A 220 -12.02 3.88 -4.37
CA TYR A 220 -12.75 4.01 -5.64
C TYR A 220 -13.78 2.88 -5.81
N ASN A 221 -13.43 1.68 -5.35
CA ASN A 221 -14.32 0.52 -5.25
C ASN A 221 -13.87 -0.32 -4.04
N GLY A 222 -14.51 -1.47 -3.81
CA GLY A 222 -14.18 -2.34 -2.68
C GLY A 222 -14.69 -1.80 -1.34
N THR A 223 -14.13 -2.33 -0.25
CA THR A 223 -14.51 -2.00 1.12
C THR A 223 -13.31 -1.56 1.96
N ALA A 224 -13.39 -0.35 2.51
CA ALA A 224 -12.53 0.10 3.60
C ALA A 224 -13.30 0.01 4.92
N GLU A 225 -12.80 -0.80 5.85
CA GLU A 225 -13.37 -1.01 7.18
C GLU A 225 -12.45 -0.40 8.24
N SER A 226 -13.01 0.26 9.26
CA SER A 226 -12.23 0.76 10.40
C SER A 226 -11.11 1.71 9.95
N SER A 227 -11.49 2.77 9.24
CA SER A 227 -10.54 3.81 8.79
C SER A 227 -10.47 4.94 9.80
N HIS A 228 -9.26 5.43 10.10
CA HIS A 228 -8.96 6.43 11.11
C HIS A 228 -8.22 7.57 10.43
N ILE A 229 -8.90 8.70 10.23
CA ILE A 229 -8.37 9.83 9.47
C ILE A 229 -7.98 10.93 10.45
N GLY A 230 -6.68 11.10 10.65
CA GLY A 230 -6.09 12.08 11.56
C GLY A 230 -5.66 13.36 10.87
N ASN A 231 -4.90 14.18 11.58
CA ASN A 231 -4.48 15.50 11.14
C ASN A 231 -3.79 15.48 9.76
N GLY A 232 -4.30 16.28 8.82
CA GLY A 232 -3.84 16.36 7.44
C GLY A 232 -4.13 15.11 6.59
N GLY A 233 -4.75 14.08 7.17
CA GLY A 233 -5.17 12.88 6.46
C GLY A 233 -6.44 13.10 5.65
N TYR A 234 -6.54 12.40 4.52
CA TYR A 234 -7.66 12.52 3.61
C TYR A 234 -8.21 11.15 3.19
N GLN A 235 -9.53 10.98 3.23
CA GLN A 235 -10.21 9.84 2.63
C GLN A 235 -11.16 10.30 1.53
N LEU A 236 -11.01 9.73 0.33
CA LEU A 236 -11.98 9.82 -0.75
C LEU A 236 -12.72 8.50 -0.86
N ALA A 237 -14.05 8.52 -0.79
CA ALA A 237 -14.86 7.30 -0.85
C ALA A 237 -15.97 7.39 -1.90
N SER A 238 -15.77 6.67 -3.01
CA SER A 238 -16.82 6.30 -3.97
C SER A 238 -17.30 4.85 -3.76
N GLY A 239 -16.42 3.98 -3.25
CA GLY A 239 -16.73 2.62 -2.81
C GLY A 239 -17.24 2.57 -1.37
N LYS A 240 -17.28 1.37 -0.78
CA LYS A 240 -17.83 1.17 0.57
C LYS A 240 -16.82 1.58 1.64
N SER A 241 -17.24 2.44 2.56
CA SER A 241 -16.45 2.87 3.70
C SER A 241 -17.27 2.68 4.98
N ILE A 242 -16.82 1.78 5.85
CA ILE A 242 -17.54 1.32 7.05
C ILE A 242 -16.73 1.71 8.28
N ASN A 243 -17.40 2.24 9.31
CA ASN A 243 -16.79 2.61 10.59
C ASN A 243 -15.57 3.52 10.41
N THR A 244 -15.75 4.64 9.72
CA THR A 244 -14.68 5.64 9.63
C THR A 244 -14.74 6.62 10.79
N PHE A 245 -13.61 6.80 11.45
CA PHE A 245 -13.37 7.76 12.51
C PHE A 245 -12.58 8.94 11.94
N ILE A 246 -13.09 10.15 12.11
CA ILE A 246 -12.42 11.39 11.68
C ILE A 246 -12.00 12.15 12.93
N TYR A 247 -10.70 12.41 13.06
CA TYR A 247 -10.10 13.16 14.15
C TYR A 247 -9.80 14.60 13.71
N GLU A 248 -9.32 15.43 14.64
CA GLU A 248 -9.00 16.83 14.35
C GLU A 248 -8.01 16.94 13.18
N GLY A 249 -8.35 17.82 12.22
CA GLY A 249 -7.58 18.05 10.99
C GLY A 249 -7.74 16.97 9.91
N GLY A 250 -8.49 15.91 10.16
CA GLY A 250 -8.82 14.88 9.17
C GLY A 250 -9.98 15.27 8.27
N ILE A 251 -9.94 14.84 7.01
CA ILE A 251 -10.99 15.15 6.02
C ILE A 251 -11.49 13.86 5.37
N LYS A 252 -12.81 13.75 5.22
CA LYS A 252 -13.44 12.70 4.42
C LYS A 252 -14.39 13.30 3.39
N LEU A 253 -14.23 12.89 2.14
CA LEU A 253 -15.14 13.19 1.05
C LEU A 253 -15.84 11.90 0.60
N PHE A 254 -17.17 11.93 0.61
CA PHE A 254 -17.99 10.87 0.02
C PHE A 254 -18.54 11.33 -1.34
N ILE A 255 -18.43 10.47 -2.35
CA ILE A 255 -19.03 10.69 -3.66
C ILE A 255 -20.23 9.76 -3.78
N GLN A 256 -21.44 10.31 -3.75
CA GLN A 256 -22.68 9.57 -4.03
C GLN A 256 -23.14 9.87 -5.46
N GLU A 257 -23.65 8.86 -6.17
CA GLU A 257 -24.37 9.11 -7.43
C GLU A 257 -25.61 9.96 -7.13
N ILE A 258 -25.63 11.21 -7.59
CA ILE A 258 -26.86 12.00 -7.64
C ILE A 258 -27.65 11.52 -8.85
N ARG A 259 -28.67 10.68 -8.62
CA ARG A 259 -29.67 10.41 -9.64
C ARG A 259 -30.63 11.59 -9.70
N VAL A 260 -30.56 12.36 -10.78
CA VAL A 260 -31.61 13.32 -11.13
C VAL A 260 -32.73 12.51 -11.78
N VAL A 261 -33.86 12.38 -11.07
CA VAL A 261 -35.11 11.80 -11.59
C VAL A 261 -35.92 12.90 -12.27
#